data_AF-A0A087NHJ5-F1
#
_entry.id   AF-A0A087NHJ5-F1
#
_cell.length_a   1.000
_cell.length_b   1.000
_cell.length_c   1.000
_cell.angle_alpha   90.00
_cell.angle_beta   90.00
_cell.angle_gamma   90.00
#
_symmetry.space_group_name_H-M   'P 1'
#
loop_
_entity.id
_entity.type
_entity.pdbx_description
1 polymer ?
#
loop_
_entity_poly.entity_id
_entity_poly.type
_entity_poly.pdbx_seq_one_letter_code
_entity_poly.pdbx_strand_id
1 'polypeptide(L)'
;MDLYDLRLGDYVIREDRSEGRWIGEVLHIRARVQYLNAGFPCRDWVDISTATAYPYRIDNPDRPLITKATAEDVRMYGLADRPRRSLPQINGGQP
;
A
#
# COMPACT_ATOMS: atom_id res chain seq x y z
N MET A 1 -4.07 -1.41 -14.59
CA MET A 1 -4.90 -0.87 -13.50
C MET A 1 -4.07 0.16 -12.76
N ASP A 2 -4.65 1.33 -12.49
CA ASP A 2 -3.92 2.47 -11.95
C ASP A 2 -3.91 2.44 -10.41
N LEU A 3 -2.73 2.34 -9.82
CA LEU A 3 -2.50 2.42 -8.37
C LEU A 3 -1.90 3.78 -7.96
N TYR A 4 -1.70 4.71 -8.89
CA TYR A 4 -1.10 6.03 -8.64
C TYR A 4 -1.93 6.85 -7.65
N ASP A 5 -3.25 6.65 -7.61
CA ASP A 5 -4.18 7.34 -6.70
C ASP A 5 -4.57 6.50 -5.46
N LEU A 6 -3.77 5.51 -5.07
CA LEU A 6 -4.00 4.79 -3.82
C LEU A 6 -3.78 5.71 -2.61
N ARG A 7 -4.70 5.63 -1.65
CA ARG A 7 -4.63 6.32 -0.36
C ARG A 7 -4.62 5.33 0.79
N LEU A 8 -4.17 5.77 1.97
CA LEU A 8 -4.38 4.96 3.19
C LEU A 8 -5.88 4.73 3.42
N GLY A 9 -6.21 3.51 3.84
CA GLY A 9 -7.59 3.07 4.05
C GLY A 9 -8.33 2.71 2.76
N ASP A 10 -7.76 2.91 1.57
CA ASP A 10 -8.34 2.36 0.35
C ASP A 10 -8.34 0.83 0.41
N TYR A 11 -9.38 0.21 -0.14
CA TYR A 11 -9.41 -1.23 -0.31
C TYR A 11 -8.73 -1.64 -1.61
N VAL A 12 -8.01 -2.75 -1.56
CA VAL A 12 -7.34 -3.38 -2.70
C VAL A 12 -7.74 -4.84 -2.79
N ILE A 13 -7.77 -5.37 -4.01
CA ILE A 13 -7.90 -6.79 -4.27
C ILE A 13 -6.51 -7.34 -4.58
N ARG A 14 -6.13 -8.39 -3.84
CA ARG A 14 -4.96 -9.21 -4.11
C ARG A 14 -5.45 -10.52 -4.72
N GLU A 15 -4.91 -10.85 -5.89
CA GLU A 15 -5.13 -12.14 -6.54
C GLU A 15 -3.84 -12.93 -6.59
N ASP A 16 -3.89 -14.11 -6.00
CA ASP A 16 -2.80 -15.07 -5.95
C ASP A 16 -3.29 -16.40 -6.53
N ARG A 17 -2.44 -17.07 -7.32
CA ARG A 17 -2.81 -18.35 -7.95
C ARG A 17 -3.00 -19.48 -6.93
N SER A 18 -2.30 -19.41 -5.80
CA SER A 18 -2.29 -20.44 -4.77
C SER A 18 -3.24 -20.13 -3.62
N GLU A 19 -3.36 -18.86 -3.25
CA GLU A 19 -4.15 -18.41 -2.08
C GLU A 19 -5.52 -17.83 -2.46
N GLY A 20 -5.78 -17.64 -3.76
CA GLY A 20 -7.03 -17.12 -4.28
C GLY A 20 -7.13 -15.60 -4.17
N ARG A 21 -8.37 -15.11 -4.01
CA ARG A 21 -8.73 -13.69 -4.09
C ARG A 21 -9.07 -13.12 -2.72
N TRP A 22 -8.29 -12.13 -2.27
CA TRP A 22 -8.49 -11.47 -0.98
C TRP A 22 -8.72 -9.97 -1.15
N ILE A 23 -9.52 -9.38 -0.24
CA ILE A 23 -9.62 -7.93 -0.08
C ILE A 23 -8.74 -7.48 1.09
N GLY A 24 -7.92 -6.47 0.86
CA GLY A 24 -7.04 -5.87 1.85
C GLY A 24 -7.26 -4.37 1.97
N GLU A 25 -6.81 -3.77 3.06
CA GLU A 25 -6.83 -2.33 3.30
C GLU A 25 -5.41 -1.78 3.18
N VAL A 26 -5.22 -0.67 2.46
CA VAL A 26 -3.92 -0.01 2.35
C VAL A 26 -3.56 0.58 3.70
N LEU A 27 -2.57 -0.04 4.35
CA LEU A 27 -2.07 0.43 5.63
C LEU A 27 -0.93 1.45 5.47
N HIS A 28 -0.07 1.26 4.47
CA HIS A 28 1.17 2.01 4.26
C HIS A 28 1.44 2.14 2.75
N ILE A 29 1.98 3.27 2.29
CA ILE A 29 2.41 3.48 0.90
C ILE A 29 3.93 3.69 0.91
N ARG A 30 4.63 3.14 -0.10
CA ARG A 30 6.09 3.24 -0.18
C ARG A 30 6.55 3.81 -1.51
N ALA A 31 7.62 4.60 -1.44
CA ALA A 31 8.36 5.07 -2.59
C ALA A 31 9.68 4.28 -2.72
N ARG A 32 10.08 3.97 -3.96
CA ARG A 32 11.44 3.51 -4.24
C ARG A 32 12.30 4.74 -4.50
N VAL A 33 13.22 5.03 -3.59
CA VAL A 33 14.10 6.20 -3.67
C VAL A 33 15.46 5.76 -4.18
N GLN A 34 16.05 6.53 -5.09
CA GLN A 34 17.45 6.40 -5.50
C GLN A 34 18.23 7.62 -4.99
N TYR A 35 19.35 7.37 -4.30
CA TYR A 35 20.23 8.44 -3.83
C TYR A 35 21.26 8.78 -4.91
N LEU A 36 21.23 10.00 -5.42
CA LEU A 36 22.05 10.44 -6.56
C LEU A 36 23.44 10.94 -6.14
N ASN A 37 23.64 11.19 -4.84
CA ASN A 37 24.92 11.61 -4.26
C ASN A 37 25.80 10.44 -3.81
N ALA A 38 25.30 9.21 -3.90
CA ALA A 38 26.10 8.02 -3.66
C ALA A 38 26.98 7.73 -4.88
N GLY A 39 28.27 7.47 -4.67
CA GLY A 39 29.20 7.03 -5.73
C GLY A 39 28.92 5.63 -6.27
N PHE A 40 27.81 5.00 -5.85
CA PHE A 40 27.37 3.67 -6.25
C PHE A 40 25.82 3.64 -6.27
N PRO A 41 25.20 2.66 -6.96
CA PRO A 41 23.74 2.52 -6.98
C PRO A 41 23.16 2.24 -5.59
N CYS A 42 22.73 3.30 -4.89
CA CYS A 42 22.08 3.22 -3.59
C CYS A 42 20.57 3.46 -3.75
N ARG A 43 19.75 2.50 -3.29
CA ARG A 43 18.29 2.55 -3.42
C ARG A 43 17.62 1.97 -2.17
N ASP A 44 16.58 2.64 -1.69
CA ASP A 44 15.78 2.20 -0.54
C ASP A 44 14.28 2.21 -0.88
N TRP A 45 13.53 1.35 -0.18
CA TRP A 45 12.08 1.52 -0.06
C TRP A 45 11.81 2.36 1.17
N VAL A 46 11.20 3.52 0.99
CA VAL A 46 10.84 4.43 2.06
C VAL A 46 9.33 4.44 2.20
N ASP A 47 8.85 4.24 3.41
CA ASP A 47 7.47 4.49 3.75
C ASP A 47 7.19 5.99 3.67
N ILE A 48 6.28 6.41 2.78
CA ILE A 48 6.02 7.84 2.57
C ILE A 48 5.21 8.45 3.72
N SER A 49 4.51 7.63 4.51
CA SER A 49 3.69 8.11 5.62
C SER A 49 4.51 8.38 6.87
N THR A 50 5.61 7.64 7.08
CA THR A 50 6.46 7.77 8.28
C THR A 50 7.87 8.26 7.96
N ALA A 51 8.24 8.41 6.69
CA ALA A 51 9.60 8.71 6.24
C ALA A 51 10.67 7.72 6.74
N THR A 52 10.28 6.46 6.98
CA THR A 52 11.18 5.41 7.48
C THR A 52 11.55 4.40 6.39
N ALA A 53 12.80 3.92 6.38
CA ALA A 53 13.20 2.82 5.51
C ALA A 53 12.43 1.53 5.87
N TYR A 54 11.89 0.84 4.88
CA TYR A 54 11.08 -0.35 5.08
C TYR A 54 11.87 -1.65 4.83
N PRO A 55 11.66 -2.70 5.64
CA PRO A 55 12.34 -3.98 5.47
C PRO A 55 12.12 -4.68 4.12
N TYR A 56 13.20 -5.30 3.69
CA TYR A 56 13.53 -5.81 2.38
C TYR A 56 12.88 -7.17 2.03
N ARG A 57 12.28 -7.30 0.83
CA ARG A 57 12.28 -8.51 -0.04
C ARG A 57 11.96 -8.13 -1.49
N ILE A 58 12.98 -8.01 -2.36
CA ILE A 58 12.82 -7.54 -3.75
C ILE A 58 12.70 -8.67 -4.78
N ASP A 59 12.90 -9.94 -4.40
CA ASP A 59 13.15 -11.01 -5.38
C ASP A 59 12.16 -12.19 -5.34
N ASN A 60 10.88 -11.99 -4.97
CA ASN A 60 9.90 -13.07 -5.10
C ASN A 60 9.37 -13.15 -6.57
N PRO A 61 9.57 -14.26 -7.28
CA PRO A 61 8.99 -14.48 -8.62
C PRO A 61 7.47 -14.72 -8.59
N ASP A 62 6.92 -15.17 -7.46
CA ASP A 62 5.47 -15.40 -7.28
C ASP A 62 4.79 -14.14 -6.74
N ARG A 63 4.75 -13.09 -7.55
CA ARG A 63 4.15 -11.82 -7.15
C ARG A 63 2.63 -11.87 -7.36
N PRO A 64 1.81 -11.62 -6.33
CA PRO A 64 0.38 -11.51 -6.53
C PRO A 64 0.04 -10.26 -7.35
N LEU A 65 -1.05 -10.32 -8.10
CA LEU A 65 -1.60 -9.14 -8.78
C LEU A 65 -2.38 -8.32 -7.74
N ILE A 66 -2.08 -7.02 -7.65
CA ILE A 66 -2.79 -6.10 -6.75
C ILE A 66 -3.50 -5.04 -7.58
N THR A 67 -4.76 -4.80 -7.20
CA THR A 67 -5.71 -3.96 -7.92
C THR A 67 -6.49 -3.11 -6.92
N LYS A 68 -6.92 -1.88 -7.29
CA LYS A 68 -7.83 -1.11 -6.42
C LYS A 68 -9.19 -1.81 -6.38
N ALA A 69 -9.75 -1.97 -5.20
CA ALA A 69 -11.07 -2.60 -5.05
C ALA A 69 -12.16 -1.68 -5.61
N THR A 70 -13.10 -2.25 -6.35
CA THR A 70 -14.28 -1.54 -6.84
C THR A 70 -15.33 -1.39 -5.73
N ALA A 71 -16.33 -0.53 -5.94
CA ALA A 71 -17.46 -0.44 -5.00
C ALA A 71 -18.24 -1.76 -4.89
N GLU A 72 -18.28 -2.56 -5.97
CA GLU A 72 -18.91 -3.88 -5.97
C GLU A 72 -18.12 -4.87 -5.10
N ASP A 73 -16.79 -4.86 -5.20
CA ASP A 73 -15.94 -5.68 -4.34
C ASP A 73 -16.16 -5.36 -2.86
N VAL A 74 -16.16 -4.07 -2.50
CA VAL A 74 -16.37 -3.64 -1.12
C VAL A 74 -17.73 -4.12 -0.59
N ARG A 75 -18.78 -4.10 -1.42
CA ARG A 75 -20.10 -4.66 -1.06
C ARG A 75 -20.08 -6.18 -0.94
N MET A 76 -19.46 -6.87 -1.89
CA MET A 76 -19.36 -8.34 -1.90
C MET A 76 -18.71 -8.87 -0.62
N TYR A 77 -17.70 -8.15 -0.10
CA TYR A 77 -17.01 -8.51 1.14
C TYR A 77 -17.65 -7.90 2.41
N GLY A 78 -18.79 -7.22 2.31
CA GLY A 78 -19.51 -6.65 3.46
C GLY A 78 -18.76 -5.52 4.17
N LEU A 79 -17.90 -4.78 3.46
CA LEU A 79 -17.04 -3.72 4.01
C LEU A 79 -17.57 -2.30 3.74
N ALA A 80 -18.79 -2.17 3.21
CA ALA A 80 -19.36 -0.88 2.81
C ALA A 80 -19.43 0.14 3.96
N ASP A 81 -19.81 -0.32 5.15
CA ASP A 81 -19.98 0.53 6.35
C ASP A 81 -18.77 0.47 7.29
N ARG A 82 -17.70 -0.22 6.89
CA ARG A 82 -16.52 -0.39 7.75
C ARG A 82 -15.74 0.93 7.84
N PRO A 83 -15.42 1.41 9.06
CA PRO A 83 -14.53 2.55 9.23
C PRO A 83 -13.17 2.26 8.59
N ARG A 84 -12.69 3.19 7.77
CA ARG A 84 -11.38 3.12 7.11
C ARG A 84 -10.32 3.78 7.98
N ARG A 85 -9.10 3.26 7.92
CA ARG A 85 -7.95 3.92 8.55
C ARG A 85 -7.62 5.20 7.81
N SER A 86 -7.47 6.27 8.57
CA SER A 86 -6.82 7.50 8.11
C SER A 86 -5.37 7.52 8.57
N LEU A 87 -4.57 8.39 7.96
CA LEU A 87 -3.27 8.76 8.52
C LEU A 87 -3.46 9.21 9.99
N PRO A 88 -2.56 8.83 10.92
CA PRO A 88 -2.47 9.57 12.17
C PRO A 88 -2.26 11.04 11.83
N GLN A 89 -2.90 11.96 12.56
CA GLN A 89 -2.59 13.38 12.42
C GLN A 89 -1.10 13.57 12.78
N ILE A 90 -0.26 13.73 11.76
CA ILE A 90 1.13 14.10 11.95
C ILE A 90 1.08 15.58 12.37
N ASN A 91 1.33 15.84 13.65
CA ASN A 91 1.21 17.11 14.39
C ASN A 91 -0.18 17.41 14.96
N GLY A 92 -0.55 16.74 16.06
CA GLY A 92 -1.23 17.30 17.25
C GLY A 92 -2.26 18.43 17.10
N GLY A 93 -3.04 18.47 16.02
CA GLY A 93 -4.09 19.47 15.82
C GLY A 93 -5.27 19.14 16.72
N GLN A 94 -5.31 19.73 17.92
CA GLN A 94 -6.53 19.82 18.69
C GLN A 94 -7.59 20.61 17.90
N PRO A 95 -8.89 20.28 18.07
CA PRO A 95 -10.01 20.98 17.45
C PRO A 95 -10.10 22.47 17.84
#